data_AF-A0A5J4ZJY3-F1
#
_entry.id   AF-A0A5J4ZJY3-F1
#
_cell.length_a   1.000
_cell.length_b   1.000
_cell.length_c   1.000
_cell.angle_alpha   90.00
_cell.angle_beta   90.00
_cell.angle_gamma   90.00
#
_symmetry.space_group_name_H-M   'P 1'
#
loop_
_entity.id
_entity.type
_entity.pdbx_description
1 polymer ?
#
loop_
_entity_poly.entity_id
_entity_poly.type
_entity_poly.pdbx_seq_one_letter_code
_entity_poly.pdbx_strand_id
1 'polypeptide(L)'
;MEGPSNGGMLYHEVQESKLCAVHCVNTVLQGPFFSEFDLAALASDLDRKERQMMLEGGAVGAATEDSIPEESHNVSMDGDFSIQVLQKALEVWDLQVMPLNCPVAEPAQIDPEFENAFICHLQDHWFCIRKVNGEWYNFDSLYAAPEHLSKFYLSGLSGHSKRIRLEYFPGEGELPKRVSHHILRNF
;
A
#
# COMPACT_ATOMS: atom_id res chain seq x y z
N MET A 1 3.14 -35.50 -20.35
CA MET A 1 3.51 -34.78 -19.11
C MET A 1 3.79 -33.35 -19.52
N GLU A 2 2.73 -32.54 -19.58
CA GLU A 2 2.85 -31.10 -19.72
C GLU A 2 2.94 -30.56 -18.29
N GLY A 3 4.10 -30.02 -17.92
CA GLY A 3 4.28 -29.35 -16.63
C GLY A 3 3.40 -28.10 -16.57
N PRO A 4 2.91 -27.69 -15.38
CA PRO A 4 2.13 -26.47 -15.28
C PRO A 4 3.00 -25.29 -15.70
N SER A 5 2.55 -24.60 -16.75
CA SER A 5 3.13 -23.35 -17.21
C SER A 5 2.90 -22.25 -16.18
N ASN A 6 3.72 -22.21 -15.12
CA ASN A 6 3.78 -21.14 -14.13
C ASN A 6 4.51 -19.90 -14.72
N GLY A 7 3.95 -19.33 -15.79
CA GLY A 7 4.62 -18.31 -16.59
C GLY A 7 3.94 -16.94 -16.63
N GLY A 8 3.05 -16.64 -15.68
CA GLY A 8 2.62 -15.25 -15.47
C GLY A 8 3.76 -14.52 -14.76
N MET A 9 4.61 -13.81 -15.51
CA MET A 9 5.69 -12.98 -14.94
C MET A 9 5.13 -12.12 -13.80
N LEU A 10 5.63 -12.36 -12.58
CA LEU A 10 5.28 -11.56 -11.40
C LEU A 10 5.71 -10.12 -11.65
N TYR A 11 4.80 -9.18 -11.43
CA TYR A 11 5.14 -7.77 -11.53
C TYR A 11 5.97 -7.38 -10.31
N HIS A 12 7.17 -6.83 -10.57
CA HIS A 12 8.09 -6.37 -9.53
C HIS A 12 8.85 -5.15 -10.01
N GLU A 13 8.92 -4.14 -9.16
CA GLU A 13 9.71 -2.93 -9.38
C GLU A 13 10.85 -2.92 -8.35
N VAL A 14 12.09 -2.88 -8.84
CA VAL A 14 13.26 -2.67 -7.99
C VAL A 14 13.41 -1.17 -7.77
N GLN A 15 13.55 -0.73 -6.52
CA GLN A 15 13.66 0.69 -6.24
C GLN A 15 15.07 1.21 -6.49
N GLU A 16 15.15 2.39 -7.12
CA GLU A 16 16.41 3.12 -7.32
C GLU A 16 16.54 4.35 -6.39
N SER A 17 15.63 4.54 -5.42
CA SER A 17 15.59 5.64 -4.44
C SER A 17 14.61 5.29 -3.29
N LYS A 18 14.35 6.22 -2.36
CA LYS A 18 13.33 6.11 -1.28
C LYS A 18 11.87 6.15 -1.79
N LEU A 19 11.59 5.56 -2.94
CA LEU A 19 10.25 5.51 -3.56
C LEU A 19 9.49 4.22 -3.24
N CYS A 20 9.78 3.62 -2.09
CA CYS A 20 9.22 2.34 -1.64
C CYS A 20 7.69 2.31 -1.66
N ALA A 21 7.03 3.44 -1.35
CA ALA A 21 5.58 3.57 -1.39
C ALA A 21 5.00 3.36 -2.80
N VAL A 22 5.62 3.93 -3.84
CA VAL A 22 5.19 3.79 -5.23
C VAL A 22 5.24 2.33 -5.64
N HIS A 23 6.39 1.69 -5.41
CA HIS A 23 6.62 0.29 -5.74
C HIS A 23 5.69 -0.65 -4.96
N CYS A 24 5.42 -0.33 -3.69
CA CYS A 24 4.48 -1.07 -2.86
C CYS A 24 3.06 -1.05 -3.44
N VAL A 25 2.52 0.13 -3.76
CA VAL A 25 1.17 0.27 -4.33
C VAL A 25 1.07 -0.38 -5.71
N ASN A 26 2.06 -0.20 -6.59
CA ASN A 26 2.08 -0.82 -7.91
C ASN A 26 2.12 -2.35 -7.84
N THR A 27 2.86 -2.89 -6.88
CA THR A 27 2.88 -4.34 -6.61
C THR A 27 1.54 -4.84 -6.08
N VAL A 28 0.89 -4.10 -5.18
CA VAL A 28 -0.48 -4.39 -4.70
C VAL A 28 -1.49 -4.43 -5.85
N LEU A 29 -1.19 -3.80 -6.98
CA LEU A 29 -2.03 -3.82 -8.19
C LEU A 29 -1.46 -4.72 -9.31
N GLN A 30 -0.26 -5.30 -9.12
CA GLN A 30 0.51 -6.04 -10.14
C GLN A 30 0.63 -5.27 -11.47
N GLY A 31 1.03 -3.99 -11.39
CA GLY A 31 1.36 -3.16 -12.56
C GLY A 31 1.76 -1.71 -12.20
N PRO A 32 2.35 -0.96 -13.15
CA PRO A 32 2.82 0.43 -12.94
C PRO A 32 1.65 1.41 -13.07
N PHE A 33 0.78 1.49 -12.07
CA PHE A 33 -0.38 2.39 -12.12
C PHE A 33 -0.11 3.77 -11.54
N PHE A 34 0.88 3.86 -10.66
CA PHE A 34 1.26 5.09 -10.01
C PHE A 34 2.74 5.40 -10.27
N SER A 35 3.01 6.67 -10.52
CA SER A 35 4.33 7.28 -10.48
C SER A 35 4.54 8.04 -9.18
N GLU A 36 5.79 8.46 -8.93
CA GLU A 36 6.12 9.39 -7.84
C GLU A 36 5.27 10.66 -7.89
N PHE A 37 5.06 11.23 -9.09
CA PHE A 37 4.25 12.44 -9.26
C PHE A 37 2.79 12.23 -8.85
N ASP A 38 2.23 11.05 -9.12
CA ASP A 38 0.85 10.73 -8.74
C ASP A 38 0.70 10.66 -7.22
N LEU A 39 1.62 9.98 -6.52
CA LEU A 39 1.60 9.92 -5.05
C LEU A 39 1.87 11.30 -4.43
N ALA A 40 2.77 12.10 -5.00
CA ALA A 40 3.05 13.46 -4.54
C ALA A 40 1.83 14.39 -4.68
N ALA A 41 1.08 14.26 -5.78
CA ALA A 41 -0.17 14.99 -5.97
C ALA A 41 -1.22 14.59 -4.92
N LEU A 42 -1.36 13.29 -4.65
CA LEU A 42 -2.25 12.79 -3.59
C LEU A 42 -1.84 13.33 -2.20
N ALA A 43 -0.54 13.32 -1.88
CA ALA A 43 -0.03 13.88 -0.63
C ALA A 43 -0.35 15.37 -0.50
N SER A 44 -0.11 16.17 -1.54
CA SER A 44 -0.42 17.61 -1.55
C SER A 44 -1.92 17.89 -1.38
N ASP A 45 -2.76 17.07 -2.00
CA ASP A 45 -4.21 17.16 -1.86
C ASP A 45 -4.69 16.84 -0.44
N LEU A 46 -4.05 15.87 0.22
CA LEU A 46 -4.31 15.55 1.63
C LEU A 46 -3.89 16.71 2.53
N ASP A 47 -2.66 17.23 2.38
CA ASP A 47 -2.16 18.37 3.15
C ASP A 47 -3.10 19.60 3.03
N ARG A 48 -3.64 19.83 1.83
CA ARG A 48 -4.59 20.94 1.58
C ARG A 48 -5.91 20.74 2.31
N LYS A 49 -6.45 19.51 2.29
CA LYS A 49 -7.70 19.17 2.99
C LYS A 49 -7.54 19.25 4.50
N GLU A 50 -6.44 18.74 5.03
CA GLU A 50 -6.12 18.80 6.46
C GLU A 50 -6.01 20.27 6.93
N ARG A 51 -5.31 21.12 6.17
CA ARG A 51 -5.25 22.57 6.44
C ARG A 51 -6.62 23.24 6.40
N GLN A 52 -7.47 22.90 5.44
CA GLN A 52 -8.83 23.44 5.35
C GLN A 52 -9.68 23.03 6.55
N MET A 53 -9.63 21.76 6.97
CA MET A 53 -10.38 21.27 8.13
C MET A 53 -9.97 21.95 9.44
N MET A 54 -8.67 22.25 9.61
CA MET A 54 -8.19 23.01 10.77
C MET A 54 -8.75 24.44 10.82
N LEU A 55 -8.88 25.09 9.65
CA LEU A 55 -9.45 26.44 9.54
C LEU A 55 -10.96 26.46 9.83
N GLU A 56 -11.68 25.43 9.38
CA GLU A 56 -13.15 25.31 9.57
C GLU A 56 -13.54 24.85 10.99
N GLY A 57 -12.68 24.06 11.65
CA GLY A 57 -12.92 23.47 12.98
C GLY A 57 -12.80 24.43 14.18
N GLY A 58 -12.58 25.74 13.97
CA GLY A 58 -12.60 26.73 15.04
C GLY A 58 -11.36 26.76 15.95
N ALA A 59 -10.22 26.19 15.54
CA ALA A 59 -8.95 26.32 16.24
C ALA A 59 -8.30 27.73 16.08
N VAL A 60 -9.11 28.76 15.79
CA VAL A 60 -8.69 30.15 15.60
C VAL A 60 -8.87 30.96 16.89
N GLY A 61 -8.68 30.31 18.05
CA GLY A 61 -8.66 30.96 19.35
C GLY A 61 -7.24 30.95 19.91
N ALA A 62 -6.45 31.97 19.55
CA ALA A 62 -5.15 32.33 20.15
C ALA A 62 -3.89 31.53 19.73
N ALA A 63 -3.73 31.18 18.45
CA ALA A 63 -2.39 30.86 17.92
C ALA A 63 -1.70 32.16 17.48
N THR A 64 -0.78 32.66 18.30
CA THR A 64 0.31 33.56 17.88
C THR A 64 1.08 32.90 16.73
N GLU A 65 1.73 33.68 15.86
CA GLU A 65 2.51 33.21 14.70
C GLU A 65 3.55 32.11 15.04
N ASP A 66 3.90 31.93 16.33
CA ASP A 66 4.77 30.89 16.90
C ASP A 66 4.06 29.56 17.29
N SER A 67 2.79 29.35 16.95
CA SER A 67 2.01 28.17 17.38
C SER A 67 1.17 27.54 16.27
N ILE A 68 1.63 27.70 15.03
CA ILE A 68 1.20 26.82 13.94
C ILE A 68 1.74 25.42 14.30
N PRO A 69 0.90 24.40 14.53
CA PRO A 69 1.38 23.03 14.67
C PRO A 69 2.24 22.72 13.45
N GLU A 70 3.41 22.10 13.64
CA GLU A 70 4.27 21.68 12.52
C GLU A 70 3.40 21.09 11.41
N GLU A 71 3.50 21.66 10.19
CA GLU A 71 2.74 21.16 9.04
C GLU A 71 3.01 19.66 8.92
N SER A 72 1.99 18.84 9.20
CA SER A 72 2.08 17.41 8.90
C SER A 72 2.17 17.32 7.39
N HIS A 73 3.33 16.93 6.89
CA HIS A 73 3.53 16.71 5.46
C HIS A 73 3.31 15.23 5.17
N ASN A 74 2.38 14.94 4.27
CA ASN A 74 2.09 13.57 3.84
C ASN A 74 3.21 12.96 2.96
N VAL A 75 4.24 13.74 2.63
CA VAL A 75 5.47 13.30 1.97
C VAL A 75 6.68 13.99 2.63
N SER A 76 7.71 13.23 3.01
CA SER A 76 8.94 13.77 3.59
C SER A 76 9.86 14.35 2.51
N MET A 77 10.82 15.19 2.91
CA MET A 77 11.88 15.70 2.00
C MET A 77 12.74 14.59 1.38
N ASP A 78 12.75 13.42 2.03
CA ASP A 78 13.48 12.25 1.60
C ASP A 78 12.66 11.33 0.68
N GLY A 79 11.38 11.63 0.43
CA GLY A 79 10.48 10.85 -0.43
C GLY A 79 9.63 9.79 0.31
N ASP A 80 9.63 9.81 1.64
CA ASP A 80 8.85 8.86 2.44
C ASP A 80 7.38 9.33 2.54
N PHE A 81 6.47 8.53 1.98
CA PHE A 81 5.04 8.84 1.95
C PHE A 81 4.31 8.31 3.20
N SER A 82 3.31 9.08 3.65
CA SER A 82 2.43 8.66 4.75
C SER A 82 1.49 7.52 4.31
N ILE A 83 0.99 6.77 5.30
CA ILE A 83 0.00 5.72 5.04
C ILE A 83 -1.30 6.27 4.42
N GLN A 84 -1.67 7.51 4.72
CA GLN A 84 -2.89 8.12 4.17
C GLN A 84 -2.79 8.28 2.65
N VAL A 85 -1.59 8.52 2.12
CA VAL A 85 -1.33 8.57 0.67
C VAL A 85 -1.59 7.19 0.03
N LEU A 86 -1.03 6.12 0.61
CA LEU A 86 -1.24 4.76 0.11
C LEU A 86 -2.73 4.35 0.21
N GLN A 87 -3.40 4.71 1.31
CA GLN A 87 -4.84 4.51 1.47
C GLN A 87 -5.62 5.19 0.34
N LYS A 88 -5.30 6.46 0.05
CA LYS A 88 -6.01 7.23 -0.97
C LYS A 88 -5.75 6.71 -2.39
N ALA A 89 -4.53 6.28 -2.67
CA ALA A 89 -4.17 5.67 -3.96
C ALA A 89 -4.97 4.38 -4.21
N LEU A 90 -5.08 3.53 -3.18
CA LEU A 90 -5.75 2.24 -3.29
C LEU A 90 -7.29 2.36 -3.22
N GLU A 91 -7.83 3.40 -2.60
CA GLU A 91 -9.27 3.70 -2.60
C GLU A 91 -9.81 3.89 -4.03
N VAL A 92 -9.00 4.41 -4.97
CA VAL A 92 -9.39 4.54 -6.39
C VAL A 92 -9.68 3.18 -7.05
N TRP A 93 -9.16 2.10 -6.47
CA TRP A 93 -9.32 0.72 -6.92
C TRP A 93 -10.32 -0.08 -6.05
N ASP A 94 -11.16 0.61 -5.27
CA ASP A 94 -12.10 0.01 -4.30
C ASP A 94 -11.40 -0.88 -3.26
N LEU A 95 -10.12 -0.61 -2.98
CA LEU A 95 -9.32 -1.30 -1.98
C LEU A 95 -9.25 -0.46 -0.71
N GLN A 96 -9.54 -1.11 0.42
CA GLN A 96 -9.42 -0.51 1.73
C GLN A 96 -8.19 -1.04 2.45
N VAL A 97 -7.48 -0.14 3.10
CA VAL A 97 -6.20 -0.38 3.74
C VAL A 97 -6.42 -0.17 5.24
N MET A 98 -6.56 -1.28 5.98
CA MET A 98 -6.99 -1.30 7.38
C MET A 98 -5.89 -1.78 8.34
N PRO A 99 -5.68 -1.12 9.49
CA PRO A 99 -4.74 -1.57 10.50
C PRO A 99 -5.04 -3.00 10.98
N LEU A 100 -4.03 -3.86 11.05
CA LEU A 100 -4.24 -5.26 11.46
C LEU A 100 -4.74 -5.39 12.91
N ASN A 101 -4.51 -4.39 13.76
CA ASN A 101 -4.91 -4.39 15.17
C ASN A 101 -6.39 -3.98 15.41
N CYS A 102 -7.18 -3.74 14.37
CA CYS A 102 -8.61 -3.46 14.53
C CYS A 102 -9.43 -4.75 14.70
N PRO A 103 -10.59 -4.72 15.38
CA PRO A 103 -11.43 -5.90 15.58
C PRO A 103 -11.86 -6.58 14.26
N VAL A 104 -12.06 -5.79 13.20
CA VAL A 104 -12.47 -6.29 11.88
C VAL A 104 -11.36 -7.13 11.23
N ALA A 105 -10.10 -6.89 11.59
CA ALA A 105 -8.94 -7.60 11.06
C ALA A 105 -8.48 -8.77 11.93
N GLU A 106 -9.23 -9.15 12.98
CA GLU A 106 -8.94 -10.32 13.83
C GLU A 106 -8.77 -11.62 13.02
N PRO A 107 -9.62 -11.95 12.01
CA PRO A 107 -9.43 -13.15 11.20
C PRO A 107 -8.10 -13.16 10.45
N ALA A 108 -7.63 -12.01 9.99
CA ALA A 108 -6.36 -11.86 9.28
C ALA A 108 -5.13 -12.07 10.19
N GLN A 109 -5.31 -11.90 11.52
CA GLN A 109 -4.27 -12.22 12.51
C GLN A 109 -4.19 -13.71 12.81
N ILE A 110 -5.35 -14.41 12.82
CA ILE A 110 -5.45 -15.83 13.13
C ILE A 110 -5.03 -16.66 11.91
N ASP A 111 -5.63 -16.39 10.75
CA ASP A 111 -5.43 -17.17 9.53
C ASP A 111 -5.00 -16.26 8.36
N PRO A 112 -3.75 -15.73 8.37
CA PRO A 112 -3.26 -14.79 7.37
C PRO A 112 -3.21 -15.36 5.94
N GLU A 113 -3.34 -16.68 5.77
CA GLU A 113 -3.33 -17.33 4.45
C GLU A 113 -4.62 -17.13 3.62
N PHE A 114 -5.71 -16.71 4.26
CA PHE A 114 -6.98 -16.36 3.60
C PHE A 114 -7.01 -14.94 3.08
N GLU A 115 -6.06 -14.10 3.47
CA GLU A 115 -5.90 -12.78 2.91
C GLU A 115 -5.27 -12.83 1.52
N ASN A 116 -5.42 -11.75 0.76
CA ASN A 116 -4.80 -11.66 -0.56
C ASN A 116 -3.50 -10.88 -0.56
N ALA A 117 -3.37 -9.88 0.33
CA ALA A 117 -2.17 -9.07 0.42
C ALA A 117 -2.09 -8.33 1.77
N PHE A 118 -0.86 -7.96 2.12
CA PHE A 118 -0.51 -7.11 3.25
C PHE A 118 0.41 -6.00 2.75
N ILE A 119 0.17 -4.80 3.24
CA ILE A 119 1.13 -3.70 3.19
C ILE A 119 1.88 -3.69 4.52
N CYS A 120 3.20 -3.66 4.44
CA CYS A 120 4.09 -3.70 5.60
C CYS A 120 4.90 -2.41 5.66
N HIS A 121 5.03 -1.85 6.87
CA HIS A 121 5.97 -0.79 7.17
C HIS A 121 6.97 -1.27 8.22
N LEU A 122 8.24 -1.30 7.87
CA LEU A 122 9.33 -1.70 8.77
C LEU A 122 10.53 -0.78 8.53
N GLN A 123 11.07 -0.16 9.58
CA GLN A 123 12.27 0.69 9.51
C GLN A 123 12.19 1.76 8.40
N ASP A 124 11.07 2.50 8.37
CA ASP A 124 10.80 3.56 7.39
C ASP A 124 10.80 3.07 5.93
N HIS A 125 10.40 1.81 5.71
CA HIS A 125 10.31 1.20 4.39
C HIS A 125 8.96 0.50 4.19
N TRP A 126 8.32 0.82 3.07
CA TRP A 126 7.06 0.21 2.63
C TRP A 126 7.33 -0.95 1.69
N PHE A 127 6.72 -2.11 1.95
CA PHE A 127 6.76 -3.25 1.03
C PHE A 127 5.45 -4.03 1.06
N CYS A 128 5.23 -4.85 0.04
CA CYS A 128 4.02 -5.65 -0.09
C CYS A 128 4.33 -7.13 0.05
N ILE A 129 3.52 -7.83 0.85
CA ILE A 129 3.44 -9.29 0.84
C ILE A 129 2.14 -9.66 0.16
N ARG A 130 2.17 -10.44 -0.91
CA ARG A 130 0.98 -10.71 -1.71
C ARG A 130 0.89 -12.15 -2.18
N LYS A 131 -0.34 -12.67 -2.19
CA LYS A 131 -0.70 -13.94 -2.79
C LYS A 131 -0.92 -13.75 -4.29
N VAL A 132 -0.14 -14.45 -5.11
CA VAL A 132 -0.28 -14.49 -6.56
C VAL A 132 -0.33 -15.95 -6.99
N ASN A 133 -1.37 -16.33 -7.74
CA ASN A 133 -1.61 -17.71 -8.18
C ASN A 133 -1.61 -18.75 -7.04
N GLY A 134 -2.05 -18.36 -5.84
CA GLY A 134 -2.15 -19.24 -4.68
C GLY A 134 -0.88 -19.33 -3.84
N GLU A 135 0.24 -18.75 -4.30
CA GLU A 135 1.51 -18.71 -3.60
C GLU A 135 1.79 -17.31 -3.06
N TRP A 136 2.50 -17.22 -1.94
CA TRP A 136 2.82 -15.95 -1.30
C TRP A 136 4.23 -15.50 -1.66
N TYR A 137 4.38 -14.21 -1.88
CA TYR A 137 5.66 -13.60 -2.20
C TYR A 137 5.86 -12.33 -1.40
N ASN A 138 7.12 -12.08 -1.02
CA ASN A 138 7.60 -10.80 -0.54
C ASN A 138 8.08 -9.98 -1.74
N PHE A 139 7.43 -8.85 -1.97
CA PHE A 139 7.76 -7.91 -3.03
C PHE A 139 8.45 -6.67 -2.44
N ASP A 140 9.45 -6.90 -1.61
CA ASP A 140 10.33 -5.84 -1.16
C ASP A 140 11.10 -5.29 -2.37
N SER A 141 10.90 -4.00 -2.67
CA SER A 141 11.54 -3.32 -3.79
C SER A 141 13.06 -3.20 -3.63
N LEU A 142 13.61 -3.47 -2.44
CA LEU A 142 15.05 -3.61 -2.20
C LEU A 142 15.63 -4.90 -2.80
N TYR A 143 14.78 -5.90 -3.11
CA TYR A 143 15.22 -7.15 -3.70
C TYR A 143 15.18 -7.09 -5.22
N ALA A 144 16.09 -7.82 -5.86
CA ALA A 144 16.16 -7.92 -7.31
C ALA A 144 14.94 -8.65 -7.93
N ALA A 145 14.25 -9.47 -7.14
CA ALA A 145 13.05 -10.20 -7.54
C ALA A 145 12.20 -10.54 -6.32
N PRO A 146 10.90 -10.85 -6.50
CA PRO A 146 10.04 -11.28 -5.41
C PRO A 146 10.54 -12.58 -4.77
N GLU A 147 10.58 -12.63 -3.45
CA GLU A 147 10.97 -13.83 -2.72
C GLU A 147 9.75 -14.66 -2.35
N HIS A 148 9.80 -15.96 -2.61
CA HIS A 148 8.73 -16.87 -2.22
C HIS A 148 8.66 -17.01 -0.69
N LEU A 149 7.46 -16.87 -0.13
CA LEU A 149 7.22 -17.02 1.29
C LEU A 149 6.52 -18.35 1.58
N SER A 150 7.16 -19.16 2.42
CA SER A 150 6.52 -20.36 2.96
C SER A 150 5.37 -19.97 3.90
N LYS A 151 4.37 -20.85 4.00
CA LYS A 151 3.23 -20.67 4.92
C LYS A 151 3.65 -20.42 6.37
N PHE A 152 4.72 -21.07 6.82
CA PHE A 152 5.25 -20.92 8.18
C PHE A 152 5.78 -19.50 8.46
N TYR A 153 6.31 -18.82 7.44
CA TYR A 153 6.83 -17.46 7.60
C TYR A 153 5.71 -16.44 7.77
N LEU A 154 4.58 -16.62 7.07
CA LEU A 154 3.41 -15.74 7.17
C LEU A 154 2.79 -15.73 8.56
N SER A 155 2.72 -16.89 9.22
CA SER A 155 2.24 -17.02 10.60
C SER A 155 3.18 -16.39 11.64
N GLY A 156 4.49 -16.31 11.33
CA GLY A 156 5.50 -15.73 12.22
C GLY A 156 5.62 -14.21 12.12
N LEU A 157 5.01 -13.58 11.12
CA LEU A 157 5.15 -12.15 10.81
C LEU A 157 4.41 -11.22 11.80
N SER A 158 3.79 -11.74 12.85
CA SER A 158 2.81 -11.05 13.70
C SER A 158 3.39 -10.11 14.78
N GLY A 159 4.71 -9.87 14.83
CA GLY A 159 5.34 -9.24 16.00
C GLY A 159 5.88 -7.80 15.87
N HIS A 160 6.40 -7.39 14.70
CA HIS A 160 7.34 -6.24 14.66
C HIS A 160 7.12 -5.23 13.52
N SER A 161 6.21 -5.49 12.58
CA SER A 161 5.90 -4.57 11.47
C SER A 161 4.47 -4.05 11.60
N LYS A 162 4.25 -2.75 11.32
CA LYS A 162 2.89 -2.24 11.14
C LYS A 162 2.34 -2.88 9.87
N ARG A 163 1.45 -3.86 10.05
CA ARG A 163 0.78 -4.56 8.96
C ARG A 163 -0.58 -3.94 8.73
N ILE A 164 -0.90 -3.80 7.47
CA ILE A 164 -2.14 -3.19 7.04
C ILE A 164 -2.76 -4.15 6.05
N ARG A 165 -3.95 -4.62 6.40
CA ARG A 165 -4.75 -5.56 5.61
C ARG A 165 -5.31 -4.81 4.42
N LEU A 166 -5.24 -5.44 3.26
CA LEU A 166 -5.97 -5.02 2.08
C LEU A 166 -7.31 -5.73 2.05
N GLU A 167 -8.37 -5.02 2.40
CA GLU A 167 -9.73 -5.49 2.27
C GLU A 167 -10.30 -5.05 0.92
N TYR A 168 -10.90 -6.01 0.21
CA TYR A 168 -11.57 -5.80 -1.07
C TYR A 168 -13.07 -6.00 -0.86
N PHE A 169 -13.89 -5.02 -1.26
CA PHE A 169 -15.35 -5.11 -1.18
C PHE A 169 -15.90 -5.57 -2.54
N PRO A 170 -16.41 -6.81 -2.66
CA PRO A 170 -16.84 -7.35 -3.95
C PRO A 170 -18.16 -6.71 -4.41
N GLY A 171 -18.02 -5.74 -5.32
CA GLY A 171 -19.05 -5.35 -6.29
C GLY A 171 -18.81 -6.00 -7.66
N GLU A 172 -17.56 -6.07 -8.15
CA GLU A 172 -17.16 -6.74 -9.40
C GLU A 172 -15.64 -7.07 -9.40
N GLY A 173 -15.20 -8.32 -9.16
CA GLY A 173 -13.83 -8.79 -9.50
C GLY A 173 -12.95 -9.36 -8.37
N GLU A 174 -11.80 -9.94 -8.73
CA GLU A 174 -10.69 -10.31 -7.82
C GLU A 174 -9.59 -9.23 -7.91
N LEU A 175 -8.70 -9.13 -6.91
CA LEU A 175 -7.49 -8.29 -7.02
C LEU A 175 -6.78 -8.57 -8.36
N PRO A 176 -6.35 -7.53 -9.12
CA PRO A 176 -5.86 -7.74 -10.47
C PRO A 176 -4.66 -8.70 -10.48
N LYS A 177 -4.82 -9.88 -11.11
CA LYS A 177 -3.73 -10.86 -11.23
C LYS A 177 -2.59 -10.33 -12.10
N ARG A 178 -2.95 -9.45 -13.06
CA ARG A 178 -2.12 -8.57 -13.90
C ARG A 178 -3.08 -7.78 -14.78
N VAL A 179 -3.09 -6.44 -14.74
CA VAL A 179 -3.89 -5.69 -15.73
C VAL A 179 -3.07 -5.64 -17.01
N SER A 180 -3.54 -6.30 -18.06
CA SER A 180 -2.96 -6.12 -19.39
C SER A 180 -3.19 -4.66 -19.82
N HIS A 181 -2.16 -4.02 -20.38
CA HIS A 181 -2.15 -2.62 -20.87
C HIS A 181 -3.36 -2.21 -21.76
N HIS A 182 -4.17 -3.18 -22.21
CA HIS A 182 -5.36 -2.99 -23.04
C HIS A 182 -6.65 -2.66 -22.26
N ILE A 183 -6.67 -2.81 -20.93
CA ILE A 183 -7.90 -2.54 -20.13
C ILE A 183 -8.02 -1.07 -19.72
N LEU A 184 -6.94 -0.28 -19.79
CA LEU A 184 -6.91 1.14 -19.37
C LEU A 184 -7.46 2.14 -20.40
N ARG A 185 -8.18 1.69 -21.45
CA ARG A 185 -8.74 2.61 -22.46
C ARG A 185 -10.21 2.96 -22.27
N ASN A 186 -10.88 2.41 -21.27
CA ASN A 186 -12.33 2.59 -21.08
C ASN A 186 -12.72 3.16 -19.70
N PHE A 187 -11.79 3.81 -18.99
CA PHE A 187 -12.10 4.70 -17.87
C PHE A 187 -11.46 6.06 -18.11
#